data_AF-A0A2T8JD29-F1
#
_entry.id   AF-A0A2T8JD29-F1
#
_cell.length_a   1.000
_cell.length_b   1.000
_cell.length_c   1.000
_cell.angle_alpha   90.00
_cell.angle_beta   90.00
_cell.angle_gamma   90.00
#
_symmetry.space_group_name_H-M   'P 1'
#
loop_
_entity.id
_entity.type
_entity.pdbx_description
1 polymer ?
#
loop_
_entity_poly.entity_id
_entity_poly.type
_entity_poly.pdbx_seq_one_letter_code
_entity_poly.pdbx_strand_id
1 'polypeptide(L)' 'MGACGSKRLMPLDRQLHKEVPHGSIERIRALRAQAADLESTDSLRKTPLMKASAWPGPGMALVLIELGADINAYRRGM' A
#
# COMPACT_ATOMS: atom_id res chain seq x y z
N MET A 1 8.67 -20.03 13.12
CA MET A 1 8.74 -19.20 11.90
C MET A 1 7.49 -18.31 11.87
N GLY A 2 7.48 -16.99 11.80
CA GLY A 2 8.54 -15.99 11.77
C GLY A 2 8.13 -14.82 12.68
N ALA A 3 9.08 -14.33 13.46
CA ALA A 3 8.86 -13.25 14.41
C ALA A 3 8.51 -11.96 13.67
N CYS A 4 7.52 -11.27 14.23
CA CYS A 4 7.07 -9.92 13.94
C CYS A 4 8.26 -8.94 13.97
N GLY A 5 8.97 -8.83 12.85
CA GLY A 5 10.03 -7.86 12.68
C GLY A 5 9.40 -6.52 12.38
N SER A 6 9.63 -5.53 13.23
CA SER A 6 9.39 -4.11 13.03
C SER A 6 9.84 -3.72 11.62
N LYS A 7 8.95 -3.82 10.61
CA LYS A 7 9.29 -3.67 9.20
C LYS A 7 9.70 -2.20 8.99
N ARG A 8 11.01 -1.97 8.98
CA ARG A 8 11.60 -0.77 8.38
C ARG A 8 10.99 -0.68 6.99
N LEU A 9 10.17 0.35 6.75
CA LEU A 9 9.51 0.58 5.48
C LEU A 9 10.59 0.48 4.39
N MET A 10 10.52 -0.53 3.53
CA MET A 10 11.52 -0.64 2.46
C MET A 10 11.40 0.60 1.59
N PRO A 11 12.49 1.05 0.93
CA PRO A 11 12.44 2.24 0.08
C PRO A 11 11.29 2.19 -0.94
N LEU A 12 11.01 0.99 -1.47
CA LEU A 12 9.91 0.72 -2.40
C LEU A 12 8.53 0.88 -1.75
N ASP A 13 8.32 0.34 -0.55
CA ASP A 13 7.08 0.49 0.22
C ASP A 13 6.80 1.96 0.54
N ARG A 14 7.84 2.68 0.99
CA ARG A 14 7.76 4.12 1.25
C ARG A 14 7.36 4.88 -0.01
N GLN A 15 7.91 4.49 -1.16
CA GLN A 15 7.56 5.10 -2.44
C GLN A 15 6.12 4.79 -2.81
N LEU A 16 5.65 3.55 -2.62
CA LEU A 16 4.26 3.16 -2.88
C LEU A 16 3.28 4.05 -2.11
N HIS A 17 3.52 4.27 -0.81
CA HIS A 17 2.71 5.18 0.01
C HIS A 17 2.72 6.64 -0.44
N LYS A 18 3.76 7.08 -1.13
CA LYS A 18 3.85 8.42 -1.72
C LYS A 18 3.15 8.52 -3.06
N GLU A 19 3.18 7.48 -3.89
CA GLU A 19 2.57 7.53 -5.23
C GLU A 19 1.04 7.41 -5.21
N VAL A 20 0.48 6.71 -4.20
CA VAL A 20 -0.97 6.56 -4.00
C VAL A 20 -1.76 7.89 -4.06
N PRO A 21 -1.43 8.94 -3.28
CA PRO A 21 -2.13 10.22 -3.36
C PRO A 21 -1.92 10.96 -4.70
N HIS A 22 -0.81 10.72 -5.40
CA HIS A 22 -0.49 11.39 -6.65
C HIS A 22 -1.18 10.75 -7.88
N GLY A 23 -1.96 9.68 -7.70
CA GLY A 23 -2.73 9.07 -8.80
C GLY A 23 -1.86 8.36 -9.87
N SER A 24 -0.58 8.12 -9.61
CA SER A 24 0.34 7.56 -10.61
C SER A 24 0.25 6.04 -10.72
N ILE A 25 -0.79 5.56 -11.41
CA ILE A 25 -1.08 4.12 -11.64
C ILE A 25 0.13 3.38 -12.21
N GLU A 26 0.78 3.96 -13.22
CA GLU A 26 1.99 3.41 -13.87
C GLU A 26 3.11 3.14 -12.86
N ARG A 27 3.32 4.07 -11.93
CA ARG A 27 4.34 3.93 -10.88
C ARG A 27 3.96 2.87 -9.85
N ILE A 28 2.69 2.77 -9.47
CA ILE A 28 2.20 1.73 -8.56
C ILE A 28 2.43 0.33 -9.19
N ARG A 29 2.14 0.19 -10.49
CA ARG A 29 2.42 -1.05 -11.23
C ARG A 29 3.91 -1.38 -11.29
N ALA A 30 4.76 -0.39 -11.57
CA ALA A 30 6.22 -0.56 -11.58
C ALA A 30 6.78 -0.92 -10.19
N LEU A 31 6.24 -0.35 -9.11
CA LEU A 31 6.62 -0.70 -7.74
C LEU A 31 6.21 -2.12 -7.40
N ARG A 32 5.00 -2.55 -7.79
CA ARG A 32 4.56 -3.94 -7.63
C ARG A 32 5.45 -4.91 -8.41
N ALA A 33 5.85 -4.57 -9.63
CA ALA A 33 6.80 -5.36 -10.41
C ALA A 33 8.17 -5.50 -9.73
N GLN A 34 8.57 -4.51 -8.93
CA GLN A 34 9.76 -4.55 -8.07
C GLN A 34 9.52 -5.23 -6.71
N ALA A 35 8.42 -5.97 -6.56
CA ALA A 35 8.01 -6.65 -5.33
C ALA A 35 7.73 -5.71 -4.14
N ALA A 36 7.23 -4.50 -4.38
CA ALA A 36 6.72 -3.64 -3.31
C ALA A 36 5.56 -4.31 -2.55
N ASP A 37 5.57 -4.18 -1.23
CA ASP A 37 4.59 -4.80 -0.36
C ASP A 37 3.32 -3.94 -0.30
N LEU A 38 2.23 -4.46 -0.89
CA LEU A 38 0.91 -3.81 -0.90
C LEU A 38 0.22 -3.85 0.46
N GLU A 39 0.72 -4.64 1.42
CA GLU A 39 0.22 -4.71 2.79
C GLU A 39 1.12 -3.93 3.77
N SER A 40 2.19 -3.30 3.27
CA SER A 40 3.07 -2.46 4.07
C SER A 40 2.30 -1.30 4.70
N THR A 41 2.58 -1.01 5.96
CA THR A 41 1.91 0.09 6.66
C THR A 41 2.81 1.32 6.79
N ASP A 42 2.27 2.49 6.46
CA ASP A 42 2.87 3.82 6.73
C ASP A 42 3.12 4.00 8.25
N SER A 43 3.89 5.02 8.64
CA SER A 43 3.95 5.58 10.01
C SER A 43 2.59 5.73 10.70
N LEU A 44 1.51 6.01 9.95
CA LEU A 44 0.14 6.05 10.48
C LEU A 44 -0.55 4.69 10.63
N ARG A 45 0.19 3.58 10.46
CA ARG A 45 -0.31 2.20 10.41
C ARG A 45 -1.40 1.97 9.34
N LYS A 46 -1.38 2.76 8.26
CA LYS A 46 -2.31 2.63 7.12
C LYS A 46 -1.67 1.83 6.00
N THR A 47 -2.41 0.91 5.40
CA THR A 47 -2.00 0.23 4.15
C THR A 47 -2.14 1.20 2.97
N PRO A 48 -1.50 0.92 1.81
CA PRO A 48 -1.65 1.72 0.60
C PRO A 48 -3.12 1.81 0.18
N LEU A 49 -3.89 0.73 0.35
CA LEU A 49 -5.32 0.70 0.06
C LEU A 49 -6.13 1.59 1.00
N MET A 50 -5.85 1.56 2.31
CA MET A 50 -6.47 2.50 3.26
C MET A 50 -6.16 3.95 2.92
N LYS A 51 -4.94 4.22 2.45
CA LYS A 51 -4.53 5.56 2.04
C LYS A 51 -5.29 5.98 0.78
N ALA A 52 -5.39 5.12 -0.23
CA ALA A 52 -6.16 5.37 -1.44
C ALA A 52 -7.64 5.65 -1.15
N SER A 53 -8.22 4.95 -0.18
CA SER A 53 -9.61 5.13 0.25
C SER A 53 -9.90 6.51 0.87
N ALA A 54 -8.87 7.22 1.32
CA ALA A 54 -9.00 8.58 1.85
C ALA A 54 -8.98 9.66 0.74
N TRP A 55 -8.72 9.29 -0.51
CA TRP A 55 -8.68 10.22 -1.64
C TRP A 55 -9.92 10.07 -2.54
N PRO A 56 -10.36 11.16 -3.20
CA PRO A 56 -11.47 11.10 -4.13
C PRO A 56 -11.09 10.29 -5.39
N GLY A 57 -12.01 9.40 -5.80
CA GLY A 57 -11.88 8.62 -7.03
C GLY A 57 -11.45 7.16 -6.77
N PRO A 58 -12.24 6.17 -7.21
CA PRO A 58 -11.96 4.77 -6.93
C PRO A 58 -10.76 4.21 -7.72
N GLY A 59 -10.27 4.92 -8.74
CA GLY A 59 -9.25 4.40 -9.67
C GLY A 59 -7.99 3.88 -8.97
N MET A 60 -7.49 4.57 -7.95
CA MET A 60 -6.30 4.12 -7.22
C MET A 60 -6.59 2.90 -6.34
N ALA A 61 -7.75 2.88 -5.67
CA ALA A 61 -8.16 1.74 -4.85
C ALA A 61 -8.38 0.48 -5.71
N LEU A 62 -9.03 0.64 -6.87
CA LEU A 62 -9.25 -0.43 -7.84
C LEU A 62 -7.93 -1.01 -8.33
N VAL A 63 -6.97 -0.18 -8.74
CA VAL A 63 -5.66 -0.65 -9.19
C VAL A 63 -4.94 -1.43 -8.10
N LEU A 64 -4.97 -0.97 -6.84
CA LEU A 64 -4.35 -1.70 -5.74
C LEU A 64 -5.01 -3.08 -5.53
N ILE A 65 -6.35 -3.15 -5.62
CA ILE A 65 -7.11 -4.40 -5.54
C ILE A 65 -6.76 -5.32 -6.73
N GLU A 66 -6.69 -4.80 -7.95
CA GLU A 66 -6.28 -5.55 -9.15
C GLU A 66 -4.87 -6.13 -9.02
N LEU A 67 -3.97 -5.42 -8.32
CA LEU A 67 -2.61 -5.89 -8.04
C LEU A 67 -2.53 -6.91 -6.89
N GLY A 68 -3.66 -7.22 -6.26
CA GLY A 68 -3.81 -8.20 -5.19
C GLY A 68 -3.64 -7.62 -3.78
N ALA A 69 -3.90 -6.33 -3.57
CA ALA A 69 -4.00 -5.79 -2.22
C ALA A 69 -5.22 -6.38 -1.49
N ASP A 70 -5.05 -6.75 -0.21
CA ASP A 70 -6.16 -7.24 0.60
C ASP A 70 -7.19 -6.13 0.85
N ILE A 71 -8.38 -6.30 0.28
CA ILE A 71 -9.52 -5.40 0.47
C ILE A 71 -10.00 -5.38 1.92
N ASN A 72 -9.80 -6.48 2.64
CA ASN A 72 -10.20 -6.62 4.04
C ASN A 72 -9.10 -6.18 4.99
N ALA A 73 -8.04 -5.52 4.50
CA ALA A 73 -7.00 -4.99 5.37
C ALA A 73 -7.62 -3.98 6.36
N TYR A 74 -7.62 -4.33 7.64
CA TYR A 74 -8.03 -3.46 8.74
C TYR A 74 -6.86 -3.27 9.71
N ARG A 75 -6.93 -2.20 10.51
CA ARG A 75 -5.93 -1.92 11.53
C ARG A 75 -6.01 -2.99 12.62
N ARG A 76 -5.13 -4.01 12.57
CA ARG A 76 -5.05 -5.04 13.63
C ARG A 76 -4.57 -4.41 14.94
N GLY A 77 -5.40 -4.50 15.99
CA GLY A 77 -5.09 -4.08 17.35
C GLY A 77 -5.67 -2.73 17.77
N MET A 78 -6.97 -2.50 17.54
CA MET A 78 -7.79 -1.67 18.42
C MET A 78 -8.59 -2.57 19.34
#